data_AF-A0A948V0G2-F1
#
_entry.id   AF-A0A948V0G2-F1
#
_cell.length_a   1.000
_cell.length_b   1.000
_cell.length_c   1.000
_cell.angle_alpha   90.00
_cell.angle_beta   90.00
_cell.angle_gamma   90.00
#
_symmetry.space_group_name_H-M   'P 1'
#
loop_
_entity.id
_entity.type
_entity.pdbx_description
1 polymer ?
#
loop_
_entity_poly.entity_id
_entity_poly.type
_entity_poly.pdbx_seq_one_letter_code
_entity_poly.pdbx_strand_id
1 'polypeptide(L)'
;MFGKRTGQPGPAAAAPRPAPAAAPVAQPPPGVQAEAFAFGGEADANQIQAAARKAESYAAKPASPAADRLDALASRPRPEAEPAPARNAPGPKSTPGFEQLKKAQAVAEIVREQSDYYHATKTTIFNALMNTIDLAQLAQLDTKAASEEIRDIVAELVAIKNVSMSVAEQEHLVQDIVNDVLGYGPLEPLLARDDIADIMVNGAGRVFIEVGGKVQLTNVRFRDNNQLMNICQRIVSQVGRRVDESSPICDARLPDGSRVNVIAPPLAIDGPTLTIRKFKKDKLTMKNLVEYSSISPEGA
;
A
#
# COMPACT_ATOMS: atom_id res chain seq x y z
N MET A 1 -24.48 33.70 48.46
CA MET A 1 -24.16 34.83 47.55
C MET A 1 -23.95 34.28 46.15
N PHE A 2 -25.02 34.26 45.35
CA PHE A 2 -24.99 33.81 43.96
C PHE A 2 -24.78 35.02 43.04
N GLY A 3 -23.56 35.17 42.52
CA GLY A 3 -23.20 36.20 41.56
C GLY A 3 -23.73 35.87 40.18
N LYS A 4 -24.85 36.49 39.81
CA LYS A 4 -25.39 36.55 38.45
C LYS A 4 -24.36 37.21 37.53
N ARG A 5 -23.83 36.48 36.54
CA ARG A 5 -23.25 37.10 35.34
C ARG A 5 -24.30 37.09 34.24
N THR A 6 -24.66 38.32 33.91
CA THR A 6 -25.48 38.80 32.80
C THR A 6 -25.02 38.24 31.47
N GLY A 7 -26.00 37.84 30.66
CA GLY A 7 -25.82 37.33 29.31
C GLY A 7 -25.11 38.32 28.39
N GLN A 8 -24.15 37.79 27.64
CA GLN A 8 -23.72 38.38 26.38
C GLN A 8 -24.36 37.58 25.23
N PRO A 9 -24.86 38.26 24.20
CA PRO A 9 -25.60 37.63 23.11
C PRO A 9 -24.66 36.79 22.25
N GLY A 10 -25.15 35.60 21.87
CA GLY A 10 -24.45 34.71 20.95
C GLY A 10 -24.15 35.39 19.61
N PRO A 11 -23.07 35.01 18.92
CA PRO A 11 -22.79 35.54 17.60
C PRO A 11 -23.94 35.20 16.66
N ALA A 12 -24.54 36.25 16.09
CA ALA A 12 -25.63 36.18 15.14
C ALA A 12 -25.30 35.19 14.02
N ALA A 13 -26.27 34.31 13.74
CA ALA A 13 -26.26 33.41 12.59
C ALA A 13 -26.00 34.24 11.32
N ALA A 14 -24.81 34.07 10.74
CA ALA A 14 -24.48 34.65 9.45
C ALA A 14 -25.45 34.09 8.40
N ALA A 15 -26.18 34.99 7.74
CA ALA A 15 -27.05 34.67 6.63
C ALA A 15 -26.29 33.82 5.57
N PRO A 16 -26.96 32.86 4.91
CA PRO A 16 -26.32 32.03 3.89
C PRO A 16 -25.77 32.93 2.79
N ARG A 17 -24.46 32.81 2.52
CA ARG A 17 -23.81 33.51 1.41
C ARG A 17 -24.56 33.15 0.11
N PRO A 18 -24.88 34.13 -0.76
CA PRO A 18 -25.44 33.82 -2.06
C PRO A 18 -24.45 32.93 -2.82
N ALA A 19 -24.99 31.90 -3.50
CA ALA A 19 -24.21 30.99 -4.32
C ALA A 19 -23.33 31.78 -5.31
N PRO A 20 -22.07 31.38 -5.54
CA PRO A 20 -21.24 32.02 -6.54
C PRO A 20 -21.94 31.93 -7.90
N ALA A 21 -22.13 33.07 -8.56
CA ALA A 21 -22.63 33.14 -9.92
C ALA A 21 -21.77 32.24 -10.81
N ALA A 22 -22.43 31.41 -11.63
CA ALA A 22 -21.76 30.51 -12.56
C ALA A 22 -20.72 31.28 -13.38
N ALA A 23 -19.49 30.75 -13.42
CA ALA A 23 -18.41 31.30 -14.21
C ALA A 23 -18.86 31.46 -15.67
N PRO A 24 -18.52 32.57 -16.37
CA PRO A 24 -18.86 32.74 -17.76
C PRO A 24 -18.16 31.65 -18.58
N VAL A 25 -18.95 30.87 -19.31
CA VAL A 25 -18.47 29.85 -20.25
C VAL A 25 -17.57 30.53 -21.27
N ALA A 26 -16.27 30.20 -21.23
CA ALA A 26 -15.31 30.69 -22.21
C ALA A 26 -15.76 30.25 -23.62
N GLN A 27 -15.99 31.23 -24.50
CA GLN A 27 -16.25 30.97 -25.90
C GLN A 27 -14.99 30.39 -26.55
N PRO A 28 -15.08 29.27 -27.27
CA PRO A 28 -13.95 28.75 -28.03
C PRO A 28 -13.64 29.69 -29.21
N PRO A 29 -12.36 29.83 -29.60
CA PRO A 29 -11.99 30.65 -30.76
C PRO A 29 -12.65 30.09 -32.04
N PRO A 30 -13.01 30.95 -32.99
CA PRO A 30 -13.77 30.52 -34.16
C PRO A 30 -12.90 29.67 -35.08
N GLY A 31 -13.46 28.53 -35.51
CA GLY A 31 -12.99 27.77 -36.66
C GLY A 31 -12.41 26.40 -36.36
N VAL A 32 -13.26 25.43 -36.03
CA VAL A 32 -13.29 24.11 -36.70
C VAL A 32 -14.73 23.59 -36.57
N GLN A 33 -15.41 23.38 -37.70
CA GLN A 33 -16.77 22.86 -37.75
C GLN A 33 -16.75 21.35 -37.49
N ALA A 34 -17.56 20.91 -36.53
CA ALA A 34 -17.89 19.51 -36.31
C ALA A 34 -19.27 19.25 -36.92
N GLU A 35 -19.36 18.29 -37.84
CA GLU A 35 -20.63 17.65 -38.18
C GLU A 35 -20.60 16.20 -37.69
N ALA A 36 -21.53 15.91 -36.78
CA ALA A 36 -22.07 14.58 -36.56
C ALA A 36 -23.15 14.33 -37.62
N PHE A 37 -23.28 13.11 -38.15
CA PHE A 37 -24.52 12.44 -38.63
C PHE A 37 -24.07 11.07 -39.19
N ALA A 38 -24.40 9.95 -38.56
CA ALA A 38 -25.65 9.19 -38.67
C ALA A 38 -26.01 8.76 -40.11
N PHE A 39 -25.75 7.46 -40.34
CA PHE A 39 -26.33 6.52 -41.28
C PHE A 39 -27.46 7.00 -42.21
N GLY A 40 -27.20 6.93 -43.52
CA GLY A 40 -28.23 6.79 -44.55
C GLY A 40 -27.72 7.16 -45.94
N GLY A 41 -27.71 6.19 -46.87
CA GLY A 41 -27.69 6.49 -48.32
C GLY A 41 -26.55 5.87 -49.12
N GLU A 42 -26.83 4.70 -49.66
CA GLU A 42 -26.32 4.07 -50.90
C GLU A 42 -24.81 4.05 -51.21
N ALA A 43 -24.30 2.82 -51.21
CA ALA A 43 -22.94 2.47 -51.56
C ALA A 43 -22.62 2.74 -53.04
N ASP A 44 -21.58 3.55 -53.27
CA ASP A 44 -20.88 3.60 -54.55
C ASP A 44 -19.97 2.37 -54.67
N ALA A 45 -20.13 1.63 -55.77
CA ALA A 45 -19.52 0.32 -56.04
C ALA A 45 -17.97 0.33 -56.03
N ASN A 46 -17.35 1.51 -55.93
CA ASN A 46 -15.90 1.66 -55.84
C ASN A 46 -15.34 1.65 -54.40
N GLN A 47 -16.17 1.86 -53.37
CA GLN A 47 -15.70 1.79 -51.96
C GLN A 47 -15.71 0.37 -51.38
N ILE A 48 -16.56 -0.52 -51.90
CA ILE A 48 -16.59 -1.94 -51.47
C ILE A 48 -15.32 -2.69 -51.92
N GLN A 49 -14.71 -2.32 -53.05
CA GLN A 49 -13.44 -2.93 -53.51
C GLN A 49 -12.21 -2.39 -52.76
N ALA A 50 -12.23 -1.15 -52.27
CA ALA A 50 -11.12 -0.59 -51.48
C ALA A 50 -11.08 -1.15 -50.05
N ALA A 51 -12.24 -1.47 -49.45
CA ALA A 51 -12.33 -2.11 -48.14
C ALA A 51 -11.92 -3.60 -48.18
N ALA A 52 -12.24 -4.32 -49.27
CA ALA A 52 -11.80 -5.71 -49.45
C ALA A 52 -10.27 -5.84 -49.62
N ARG A 53 -9.62 -4.90 -50.32
CA ARG A 53 -8.16 -4.91 -50.47
C ARG A 53 -7.38 -4.53 -49.21
N LYS A 54 -8.01 -3.90 -48.22
CA LYS A 54 -7.34 -3.53 -46.95
C LYS A 54 -7.56 -4.56 -45.85
N ALA A 55 -8.60 -5.38 -45.94
CA ALA A 55 -8.89 -6.47 -45.00
C ALA A 55 -8.02 -7.74 -45.22
N GLU A 56 -7.41 -7.92 -46.40
CA GLU A 56 -6.45 -9.03 -46.65
C GLU A 56 -5.02 -8.74 -46.16
N SER A 57 -4.77 -7.57 -45.54
CA SER A 57 -3.42 -7.18 -45.09
C SER A 57 -3.05 -7.59 -43.66
N TYR A 58 -3.89 -8.39 -42.99
CA TYR A 58 -3.58 -9.04 -41.71
C TYR A 58 -3.33 -10.54 -41.89
N ALA A 59 -2.43 -10.91 -42.78
CA ALA A 59 -1.70 -12.17 -42.67
C ALA A 59 -0.45 -11.94 -41.82
N ALA A 60 -0.18 -12.86 -40.90
CA ALA A 60 0.88 -12.80 -39.90
C ALA A 60 2.23 -12.28 -40.46
N LYS A 61 2.80 -11.28 -39.78
CA LYS A 61 4.20 -10.89 -39.98
C LYS A 61 5.10 -12.12 -39.83
N PRO A 62 6.03 -12.39 -40.76
CA PRO A 62 6.97 -13.49 -40.60
C PRO A 62 7.89 -13.27 -39.40
N ALA A 63 8.39 -14.37 -38.87
CA ALA A 63 9.26 -14.43 -37.70
C ALA A 63 10.40 -13.41 -37.75
N SER A 64 10.64 -12.74 -36.63
CA SER A 64 11.81 -11.89 -36.39
C SER A 64 13.11 -12.63 -36.75
N PRO A 65 14.20 -11.92 -37.18
CA PRO A 65 15.54 -12.48 -37.41
C PRO A 65 16.23 -13.02 -36.13
N ALA A 66 15.45 -13.32 -35.09
CA ALA A 66 15.83 -14.06 -33.90
C ALA A 66 15.75 -15.58 -34.11
N ALA A 67 14.88 -16.07 -35.00
CA ALA A 67 14.76 -17.51 -35.29
C ALA A 67 16.00 -18.04 -36.03
N ASP A 68 16.46 -17.34 -37.07
CA ASP A 68 17.69 -17.71 -37.81
C ASP A 68 18.96 -17.67 -36.95
N ARG A 69 18.96 -16.87 -35.88
CA ARG A 69 20.09 -16.81 -34.93
C ARG A 69 20.14 -18.01 -33.98
N LEU A 70 19.00 -18.64 -33.69
CA LEU A 70 18.93 -19.83 -32.86
C LEU A 70 19.38 -21.08 -33.64
N ASP A 71 19.02 -21.20 -34.91
CA ASP A 71 19.47 -22.30 -35.78
C ASP A 71 20.97 -22.21 -36.15
N ALA A 72 21.50 -20.99 -36.31
CA ALA A 72 22.93 -20.77 -36.53
C ALA A 72 23.81 -21.07 -35.29
N LEU A 73 23.24 -21.02 -34.08
CA LEU A 73 23.91 -21.43 -32.84
C LEU A 73 23.88 -22.95 -32.63
N ALA A 74 22.86 -23.64 -33.14
CA ALA A 74 22.73 -25.10 -33.08
C ALA A 74 23.66 -25.84 -34.06
N SER A 75 24.11 -25.16 -35.13
CA SER A 75 24.90 -25.74 -36.22
C SER A 75 26.43 -25.55 -36.07
N ARG A 76 26.91 -25.06 -34.92
CA ARG A 76 28.35 -24.97 -34.65
C ARG A 76 28.89 -26.37 -34.34
N PRO A 77 29.96 -26.84 -35.02
CA PRO A 77 30.61 -28.08 -34.62
C PRO A 77 31.06 -27.95 -33.17
N ARG A 78 30.54 -28.84 -32.32
CA ARG A 78 30.93 -28.95 -30.91
C ARG A 78 32.43 -29.24 -30.90
N PRO A 79 33.28 -28.47 -30.21
CA PRO A 79 34.68 -28.84 -30.08
C PRO A 79 34.73 -30.25 -29.50
N GLU A 80 35.50 -31.14 -30.14
CA GLU A 80 35.73 -32.49 -29.66
C GLU A 80 36.13 -32.41 -28.19
N ALA A 81 35.40 -33.16 -27.36
CA ALA A 81 35.66 -33.23 -25.94
C ALA A 81 37.07 -33.79 -25.73
N GLU A 82 37.98 -32.95 -25.23
CA GLU A 82 39.18 -33.46 -24.55
C GLU A 82 38.73 -34.46 -23.48
N PRO A 83 39.45 -35.59 -23.31
CA PRO A 83 39.08 -36.59 -22.33
C PRO A 83 39.03 -35.97 -20.93
N ALA A 84 37.86 -36.05 -20.30
CA ALA A 84 37.63 -35.51 -18.98
C ALA A 84 38.69 -36.04 -17.99
N PRO A 85 39.34 -35.16 -17.20
CA PRO A 85 40.24 -35.63 -16.15
C PRO A 85 39.43 -36.49 -15.17
N ALA A 86 40.02 -37.61 -14.76
CA ALA A 86 39.40 -38.61 -13.91
C ALA A 86 38.66 -37.97 -12.72
N ARG A 87 37.38 -38.35 -12.55
CA ARG A 87 36.53 -37.98 -11.41
C ARG A 87 37.06 -38.61 -10.12
N ASN A 88 38.11 -38.03 -9.54
CA ASN A 88 38.58 -38.30 -8.18
C ASN A 88 39.44 -37.13 -7.66
N ALA A 89 39.05 -35.89 -7.97
CA ALA A 89 39.58 -34.71 -7.27
C ALA A 89 38.57 -34.31 -6.18
N PRO A 90 39.01 -34.02 -4.93
CA PRO A 90 38.12 -33.46 -3.93
C PRO A 90 37.50 -32.18 -4.49
N GLY A 91 36.17 -32.06 -4.41
CA GLY A 91 35.47 -30.83 -4.81
C GLY A 91 36.11 -29.59 -4.14
N PRO A 92 35.99 -28.41 -4.75
CA PRO A 92 36.63 -27.19 -4.23
C PRO A 92 36.28 -27.03 -2.75
N LYS A 93 37.31 -27.05 -1.89
CA LYS A 93 37.14 -26.90 -0.44
C LYS A 93 36.40 -25.59 -0.17
N SER A 94 35.38 -25.63 0.70
CA SER A 94 34.62 -24.45 1.11
C SER A 94 35.60 -23.37 1.54
N THR A 95 35.57 -22.22 0.87
CA THR A 95 36.30 -21.06 1.37
C THR A 95 35.62 -20.57 2.65
N PRO A 96 36.35 -19.95 3.59
CA PRO A 96 35.77 -19.39 4.80
C PRO A 96 34.57 -18.45 4.54
N GLY A 97 34.59 -17.74 3.41
CA GLY A 97 33.49 -16.89 2.96
C GLY A 97 32.22 -17.65 2.57
N PHE A 98 32.34 -18.86 2.01
CA PHE A 98 31.20 -19.70 1.66
C PHE A 98 30.50 -20.27 2.91
N GLU A 99 31.26 -20.64 3.95
CA GLU A 99 30.70 -21.07 5.23
C GLU A 99 30.01 -19.92 5.99
N GLN A 100 30.57 -18.71 5.90
CA GLN A 100 29.98 -17.53 6.51
C GLN A 100 28.67 -17.12 5.84
N LEU A 101 28.59 -17.20 4.51
CA LEU A 101 27.34 -17.03 3.75
C LEU A 101 26.28 -18.08 4.15
N LYS A 102 26.68 -19.35 4.29
CA LYS A 102 25.76 -20.43 4.69
C LYS A 102 25.23 -20.25 6.12
N LYS A 103 26.07 -19.80 7.06
CA LYS A 103 25.64 -19.43 8.42
C LYS A 103 24.70 -18.24 8.41
N ALA A 104 25.00 -17.20 7.62
CA ALA A 104 24.12 -16.03 7.49
C ALA A 104 22.75 -16.41 6.88
N GLN A 105 22.73 -17.31 5.90
CA GLN A 105 21.49 -17.86 5.31
C GLN A 105 20.69 -18.65 6.34
N ALA A 106 21.33 -19.55 7.10
CA ALA A 106 20.65 -20.34 8.12
C ALA A 106 20.05 -19.46 9.22
N VAL A 107 20.75 -18.42 9.67
CA VAL A 107 20.22 -17.45 10.64
C VAL A 107 19.03 -16.69 10.07
N ALA A 108 19.11 -16.23 8.81
CA ALA A 108 17.99 -15.56 8.15
C ALA A 108 16.76 -16.46 7.99
N GLU A 109 16.98 -17.75 7.72
CA GLU A 109 15.91 -18.75 7.59
C GLU A 109 15.22 -19.02 8.94
N ILE A 110 15.99 -19.18 10.01
CA ILE A 110 15.44 -19.34 11.38
C ILE A 110 14.63 -18.11 11.81
N VAL A 111 15.14 -16.90 11.56
CA VAL A 111 14.42 -15.66 11.90
C VAL A 111 13.12 -15.54 11.11
N ARG A 112 13.13 -15.94 9.83
CA ARG A 112 11.94 -15.94 8.99
C ARG A 112 10.92 -16.96 9.47
N GLU A 113 11.34 -18.18 9.81
CA GLU A 113 10.48 -19.25 10.31
C GLU A 113 9.83 -18.86 11.65
N GLN A 114 10.58 -18.22 12.56
CA GLN A 114 10.04 -17.67 13.81
C GLN A 114 9.02 -16.55 13.55
N SER A 115 9.31 -15.65 12.61
CA SER A 115 8.36 -14.60 12.22
C SER A 115 7.07 -15.20 11.63
N ASP A 116 7.19 -16.22 10.80
CA ASP A 116 6.06 -16.89 10.15
C ASP A 116 5.21 -17.66 11.18
N TYR A 117 5.83 -18.34 12.15
CA TYR A 117 5.14 -18.99 13.27
C TYR A 117 4.38 -17.97 14.14
N TYR A 118 5.02 -16.84 14.46
CA TYR A 118 4.38 -15.76 15.21
C TYR A 118 3.18 -15.18 14.45
N HIS A 119 3.32 -14.92 13.14
CA HIS A 119 2.21 -14.42 12.31
C HIS A 119 1.06 -15.42 12.20
N ALA A 120 1.33 -16.71 12.07
CA ALA A 120 0.32 -17.76 12.03
C ALA A 120 -0.43 -17.89 13.37
N THR A 121 0.32 -17.82 14.48
CA THR A 121 -0.22 -17.83 15.84
C THR A 121 -1.11 -16.62 16.08
N LYS A 122 -0.62 -15.42 15.74
CA LYS A 122 -1.37 -14.16 15.80
C LYS A 122 -2.66 -14.24 15.01
N THR A 123 -2.60 -14.76 13.78
CA THR A 123 -3.77 -14.93 12.91
C THR A 123 -4.80 -15.86 13.55
N THR A 124 -4.34 -16.96 14.14
CA THR A 124 -5.20 -17.96 14.77
C THR A 124 -5.90 -17.43 16.01
N ILE A 125 -5.18 -16.67 16.85
CA ILE A 125 -5.73 -16.06 18.07
C ILE A 125 -6.66 -14.91 17.71
N PHE A 126 -6.27 -14.06 16.76
CA PHE A 126 -7.10 -12.96 16.28
C PHE A 126 -8.43 -13.44 15.70
N ASN A 127 -8.41 -14.46 14.83
CA ASN A 127 -9.65 -15.02 14.28
C ASN A 127 -10.56 -15.62 15.36
N ALA A 128 -9.97 -16.23 16.40
CA ALA A 128 -10.75 -16.70 17.54
C ALA A 128 -11.37 -15.54 18.33
N LEU A 129 -10.61 -14.47 18.54
CA LEU A 129 -11.08 -13.25 19.22
C LEU A 129 -12.22 -12.57 18.45
N MET A 130 -12.12 -12.47 17.12
CA MET A 130 -13.18 -11.93 16.26
C MET A 130 -14.47 -12.76 16.30
N ASN A 131 -14.37 -14.07 16.54
CA ASN A 131 -15.55 -14.93 16.64
C ASN A 131 -16.23 -14.85 18.01
N THR A 132 -15.48 -14.46 19.04
CA THR A 132 -15.98 -14.36 20.42
C THR A 132 -16.50 -12.97 20.77
N ILE A 133 -16.06 -11.91 20.09
CA ILE A 133 -16.37 -10.52 20.46
C ILE A 133 -17.04 -9.76 19.31
N ASP A 134 -18.01 -8.92 19.67
CA ASP A 134 -18.50 -7.86 18.80
C ASP A 134 -17.59 -6.62 18.87
N LEU A 135 -16.82 -6.40 17.81
CA LEU A 135 -15.97 -5.22 17.61
C LEU A 135 -16.71 -3.89 17.85
N ALA A 136 -18.02 -3.85 17.59
CA ALA A 136 -18.82 -2.64 17.79
C ALA A 136 -18.93 -2.25 19.27
N GLN A 137 -18.90 -3.22 20.19
CA GLN A 137 -18.96 -2.97 21.63
C GLN A 137 -17.60 -2.48 22.15
N LEU A 138 -16.51 -3.11 21.71
CA LEU A 138 -15.15 -2.66 22.05
C LEU A 138 -14.85 -1.24 21.58
N ALA A 139 -15.39 -0.84 20.43
CA ALA A 139 -15.22 0.51 19.90
C ALA A 139 -15.97 1.60 20.70
N GLN A 140 -16.93 1.23 21.55
CA GLN A 140 -17.65 2.17 22.44
C GLN A 140 -16.95 2.38 23.78
N LEU A 141 -16.10 1.45 24.19
CA LEU A 141 -15.30 1.55 25.41
C LEU A 141 -14.13 2.52 25.22
N ASP A 142 -13.60 3.02 26.33
CA ASP A 142 -12.35 3.75 26.29
C ASP A 142 -11.19 2.81 25.94
N THR A 143 -10.16 3.36 25.29
CA THR A 143 -9.00 2.57 24.83
C THR A 143 -8.31 1.75 25.92
N LYS A 144 -8.39 2.19 27.18
CA LYS A 144 -7.76 1.49 28.29
C LYS A 144 -8.61 0.29 28.73
N ALA A 145 -9.91 0.47 28.93
CA ALA A 145 -10.81 -0.65 29.26
C ALA A 145 -10.87 -1.69 28.13
N ALA A 146 -10.96 -1.25 26.88
CA ALA A 146 -10.94 -2.16 25.72
C ALA A 146 -9.63 -2.98 25.65
N SER A 147 -8.49 -2.38 25.99
CA SER A 147 -7.20 -3.08 26.03
C SER A 147 -7.13 -4.11 27.16
N GLU A 148 -7.70 -3.81 28.33
CA GLU A 148 -7.79 -4.74 29.46
C GLU A 148 -8.69 -5.94 29.11
N GLU A 149 -9.86 -5.70 28.50
CA GLU A 149 -10.76 -6.77 28.07
C GLU A 149 -10.14 -7.66 26.98
N ILE A 150 -9.48 -7.05 25.98
CA ILE A 150 -8.75 -7.80 24.95
C ILE A 150 -7.64 -8.64 25.58
N ARG A 151 -6.92 -8.11 26.58
CA ARG A 151 -5.84 -8.84 27.26
C ARG A 151 -6.36 -10.10 27.95
N ASP A 152 -7.46 -9.99 28.70
CA ASP A 152 -8.05 -11.11 29.43
C ASP A 152 -8.52 -12.21 28.48
N ILE A 153 -9.17 -11.83 27.38
CA ILE A 153 -9.66 -12.78 26.38
C ILE A 153 -8.52 -13.45 25.63
N VAL A 154 -7.47 -12.70 25.26
CA VAL A 154 -6.28 -13.29 24.64
C VAL A 154 -5.61 -14.29 25.57
N ALA A 155 -5.51 -14.00 26.87
CA ALA A 155 -4.97 -14.94 27.85
C ALA A 155 -5.78 -16.23 27.94
N GLU A 156 -7.11 -16.12 27.94
CA GLU A 156 -8.01 -17.29 27.90
C GLU A 156 -7.84 -18.09 26.60
N LEU A 157 -7.79 -17.42 25.44
CA LEU A 157 -7.63 -18.07 24.14
C LEU A 157 -6.28 -18.78 23.99
N VAL A 158 -5.20 -18.19 24.53
CA VAL A 158 -3.87 -18.82 24.56
C VAL A 158 -3.89 -20.10 25.39
N ALA A 159 -4.57 -20.08 26.54
CA ALA A 159 -4.75 -21.26 27.39
C ALA A 159 -5.58 -22.35 26.70
N ILE A 160 -6.70 -22.00 26.06
CA ILE A 160 -7.57 -22.95 25.34
C ILE A 160 -6.86 -23.60 24.16
N LYS A 161 -6.09 -22.82 23.39
CA LYS A 161 -5.39 -23.32 22.18
C LYS A 161 -4.07 -24.03 22.48
N ASN A 162 -3.66 -24.17 23.74
CA ASN A 162 -2.39 -24.79 24.15
C ASN A 162 -1.18 -24.23 23.40
N VAL A 163 -1.15 -22.92 23.17
CA VAL A 163 -0.01 -22.27 22.52
C VAL A 163 1.06 -21.98 23.56
N SER A 164 2.24 -22.59 23.42
CA SER A 164 3.39 -22.29 24.27
C SER A 164 4.04 -20.98 23.85
N MET A 165 3.84 -19.92 24.62
CA MET A 165 4.50 -18.62 24.44
C MET A 165 5.00 -18.07 25.77
N SER A 166 6.07 -17.29 25.72
CA SER A 166 6.55 -16.54 26.88
C SER A 166 5.59 -15.39 27.23
N VAL A 167 5.66 -14.92 28.47
CA VAL A 167 4.86 -13.77 28.95
C VAL A 167 5.13 -12.52 28.10
N ALA A 168 6.39 -12.30 27.71
CA ALA A 168 6.76 -11.18 26.85
C ALA A 168 6.13 -11.29 25.45
N GLU A 169 6.14 -12.47 24.83
CA GLU A 169 5.50 -12.69 23.53
C GLU A 169 3.98 -12.50 23.60
N GLN A 170 3.36 -12.91 24.72
CA GLN A 170 1.94 -12.70 24.97
C GLN A 170 1.61 -11.20 25.09
N GLU A 171 2.39 -10.43 25.84
CA GLU A 171 2.20 -8.98 25.96
C GLU A 171 2.37 -8.28 24.60
N HIS A 172 3.38 -8.67 23.82
CA HIS A 172 3.55 -8.19 22.45
C HIS A 172 2.35 -8.51 21.57
N LEU A 173 1.84 -9.75 21.65
CA LEU A 173 0.66 -10.17 20.88
C LEU A 173 -0.58 -9.37 21.27
N VAL A 174 -0.81 -9.14 22.56
CA VAL A 174 -1.92 -8.32 23.05
C VAL A 174 -1.80 -6.90 22.49
N GLN A 175 -0.63 -6.26 22.60
CA GLN A 175 -0.43 -4.91 22.07
C GLN A 175 -0.68 -4.86 20.55
N ASP A 176 -0.22 -5.88 19.83
CA ASP A 176 -0.43 -6.03 18.39
C ASP A 176 -1.91 -6.15 18.00
N ILE A 177 -2.69 -6.91 18.79
CA ILE A 177 -4.13 -7.06 18.59
C ILE A 177 -4.86 -5.77 18.95
N VAL A 178 -4.49 -5.11 20.04
CA VAL A 178 -5.04 -3.81 20.45
C VAL A 178 -4.82 -2.78 19.34
N ASN A 179 -3.61 -2.73 18.78
CA ASN A 179 -3.27 -1.85 17.66
C ASN A 179 -4.11 -2.17 16.42
N ASP A 180 -4.42 -3.45 16.16
CA ASP A 180 -5.26 -3.87 15.04
C ASP A 180 -6.74 -3.51 15.23
N VAL A 181 -7.26 -3.70 16.44
CA VAL A 181 -8.67 -3.46 16.76
C VAL A 181 -8.97 -1.97 16.96
N LEU A 182 -8.08 -1.22 17.60
CA LEU A 182 -8.33 0.18 17.98
C LEU A 182 -7.46 1.18 17.19
N GLY A 183 -6.26 0.79 16.79
CA GLY A 183 -5.28 1.65 16.13
C GLY A 183 -5.21 1.49 14.61
N TYR A 184 -4.01 1.70 14.06
CA TYR A 184 -3.68 1.52 12.63
C TYR A 184 -3.03 0.16 12.32
N GLY A 185 -3.19 -0.82 13.22
CA GLY A 185 -2.69 -2.17 13.06
C GLY A 185 -1.16 -2.23 12.90
N PRO A 186 -0.65 -3.04 11.95
CA PRO A 186 0.79 -3.18 11.73
C PRO A 186 1.52 -1.88 11.33
N LEU A 187 0.79 -0.80 11.00
CA LEU A 187 1.37 0.48 10.59
C LEU A 187 1.81 1.36 11.77
N GLU A 188 1.27 1.14 12.97
CA GLU A 188 1.58 1.91 14.19
C GLU A 188 3.09 2.15 14.40
N PRO A 189 3.96 1.11 14.37
CA PRO A 189 5.40 1.30 14.55
C PRO A 189 6.06 2.13 13.43
N LEU A 190 5.52 2.10 12.21
CA LEU A 190 6.02 2.88 11.07
C LEU A 190 5.55 4.34 11.17
N LEU A 191 4.34 4.57 11.67
CA LEU A 191 3.81 5.91 11.91
C LEU A 191 4.53 6.62 13.06
N ALA A 192 4.98 5.88 14.08
CA ALA A 192 5.76 6.43 15.19
C ALA A 192 7.16 6.94 14.79
N ARG A 193 7.71 6.46 13.67
CA ARG A 193 9.08 6.73 13.21
C ARG A 193 9.22 8.03 12.41
N ASP A 194 9.90 9.03 12.96
CA ASP A 194 10.05 10.35 12.32
C ASP A 194 11.04 10.38 11.12
N ASP A 195 11.83 9.33 10.92
CA ASP A 195 12.78 9.21 9.81
C ASP A 195 12.14 8.81 8.46
N ILE A 196 10.88 8.35 8.50
CA ILE A 196 10.14 7.89 7.32
C ILE A 196 9.39 9.05 6.66
N ALA A 197 9.57 9.20 5.35
CA ALA A 197 8.90 10.21 4.53
C ALA A 197 7.58 9.72 3.90
N ASP A 198 7.58 8.49 3.39
CA ASP A 198 6.42 7.87 2.72
C ASP A 198 6.28 6.41 3.15
N ILE A 199 5.04 5.94 3.28
CA ILE A 199 4.67 4.55 3.55
C ILE A 199 3.75 4.10 2.44
N MET A 200 4.16 3.10 1.66
CA MET A 200 3.40 2.56 0.54
C MET A 200 3.06 1.10 0.83
N VAL A 201 1.78 0.78 0.85
CA VAL A 201 1.26 -0.58 1.08
C VAL A 201 0.60 -1.05 -0.19
N ASN A 202 1.11 -2.14 -0.76
CA ASN A 202 0.58 -2.76 -1.98
C ASN A 202 -0.01 -4.13 -1.62
N GLY A 203 -1.29 -4.14 -1.23
CA GLY A 203 -1.96 -5.31 -0.68
C GLY A 203 -1.37 -5.76 0.66
N ALA A 204 -1.88 -6.88 1.18
CA ALA A 204 -1.51 -7.36 2.52
C ALA A 204 -0.03 -7.78 2.67
N GLY A 205 0.62 -8.16 1.56
CA GLY A 205 1.91 -8.84 1.61
C GLY A 205 3.15 -7.96 1.50
N ARG A 206 3.03 -6.71 1.03
CA ARG A 206 4.18 -5.86 0.69
C ARG A 206 4.00 -4.42 1.19
N VAL A 207 4.85 -4.03 2.14
CA VAL A 207 4.91 -2.67 2.70
C VAL A 207 6.29 -2.08 2.45
N PHE A 208 6.32 -0.93 1.78
CA PHE A 208 7.51 -0.17 1.46
C PHE A 208 7.53 1.13 2.26
N ILE A 209 8.73 1.58 2.61
CA ILE A 209 8.94 2.87 3.27
C ILE A 209 10.02 3.65 2.52
N GLU A 210 9.88 4.97 2.50
CA GLU A 210 10.93 5.87 2.02
C GLU A 210 11.68 6.46 3.21
N VAL A 211 12.98 6.22 3.29
CA VAL A 211 13.87 6.80 4.30
C VAL A 211 15.02 7.49 3.56
N GLY A 212 15.17 8.80 3.79
CA GLY A 212 16.24 9.59 3.16
C GLY A 212 16.24 9.56 1.63
N GLY A 213 15.07 9.54 0.98
CA GLY A 213 14.94 9.48 -0.48
C GLY A 213 15.13 8.09 -1.10
N LYS A 214 15.27 7.03 -0.28
CA LYS A 214 15.42 5.65 -0.75
C LYS A 214 14.25 4.79 -0.30
N VAL A 215 13.63 4.10 -1.25
CA VAL A 215 12.55 3.14 -1.00
C VAL A 215 13.15 1.81 -0.51
N GLN A 216 12.62 1.29 0.59
CA GLN A 216 13.06 0.05 1.23
C GLN A 216 11.84 -0.81 1.55
N LEU A 217 11.97 -2.13 1.38
CA LEU A 217 10.94 -3.09 1.80
C LEU A 217 11.02 -3.30 3.31
N THR A 218 9.87 -3.30 3.98
CA THR A 218 9.79 -3.57 5.42
C THR A 218 9.45 -5.02 5.72
N ASN A 219 9.71 -5.44 6.96
CA ASN A 219 9.28 -6.74 7.48
C ASN A 219 7.82 -6.75 7.96
N VAL A 220 7.14 -5.60 7.91
CA VAL A 220 5.75 -5.47 8.35
C VAL A 220 4.84 -6.09 7.30
N ARG A 221 3.92 -6.95 7.75
CA ARG A 221 2.95 -7.65 6.92
C ARG A 221 1.57 -7.58 7.55
N PHE A 222 0.56 -7.45 6.70
CA PHE A 222 -0.82 -7.62 7.11
C PHE A 222 -1.19 -9.11 7.05
N ARG A 223 -2.20 -9.48 7.84
CA ARG A 223 -2.79 -10.82 7.89
C ARG A 223 -3.48 -11.17 6.58
N ASP A 224 -4.37 -10.28 6.13
CA ASP A 224 -5.16 -10.44 4.91
C ASP A 224 -5.55 -9.07 4.33
N ASN A 225 -6.10 -9.09 3.10
CA ASN A 225 -6.59 -7.87 2.44
C ASN A 225 -7.79 -7.27 3.18
N ASN A 226 -8.53 -8.06 3.97
CA ASN A 226 -9.66 -7.58 4.77
C ASN A 226 -9.20 -6.70 5.94
N GLN A 227 -8.11 -7.08 6.62
CA GLN A 227 -7.49 -6.29 7.68
C GLN A 227 -7.04 -4.94 7.14
N LEU A 228 -6.34 -4.94 6.00
CA LEU A 228 -5.92 -3.71 5.35
C LEU A 228 -7.13 -2.84 4.97
N MET A 229 -8.18 -3.43 4.41
CA MET A 229 -9.43 -2.74 4.07
C MET A 229 -10.10 -2.13 5.31
N ASN A 230 -10.17 -2.86 6.42
CA ASN A 230 -10.74 -2.38 7.69
C ASN A 230 -9.95 -1.18 8.24
N ILE A 231 -8.62 -1.24 8.19
CA ILE A 231 -7.75 -0.13 8.60
C ILE A 231 -7.98 1.09 7.69
N CYS A 232 -8.04 0.88 6.37
CA CYS A 232 -8.35 1.94 5.41
C CYS A 232 -9.71 2.59 5.68
N GLN A 233 -10.75 1.80 5.90
CA GLN A 233 -12.08 2.29 6.25
C GLN A 233 -12.05 3.10 7.54
N ARG A 234 -11.31 2.66 8.56
CA ARG A 234 -11.17 3.37 9.84
C ARG A 234 -10.49 4.73 9.68
N ILE A 235 -9.37 4.79 8.95
CA ILE A 235 -8.66 6.03 8.66
C ILE A 235 -9.59 7.02 7.94
N VAL A 236 -10.31 6.54 6.94
CA VAL A 236 -11.21 7.37 6.12
C VAL A 236 -12.45 7.81 6.92
N SER A 237 -12.96 6.95 7.80
CA SER A 237 -14.11 7.24 8.68
C SER A 237 -13.79 8.32 9.71
N GLN A 238 -12.55 8.37 10.24
CA GLN A 238 -12.12 9.44 11.14
C GLN A 238 -12.23 10.84 10.51
N VAL A 239 -12.12 10.93 9.18
CA VAL A 239 -12.22 12.19 8.41
C VAL A 239 -13.65 12.43 7.89
N GLY A 240 -14.60 11.55 8.24
CA GLY A 240 -16.00 11.64 7.80
C GLY A 240 -16.21 11.25 6.34
N ARG A 241 -15.28 10.48 5.75
CA ARG A 241 -15.39 9.96 4.39
C ARG A 241 -15.70 8.46 4.42
N ARG A 242 -15.94 7.85 3.25
CA ARG A 242 -16.15 6.41 3.09
C ARG A 242 -15.29 5.87 1.96
N VAL A 243 -14.92 4.60 2.05
CA VAL A 243 -14.22 3.85 1.01
C VAL A 243 -14.81 2.46 0.94
N ASP A 244 -15.33 2.10 -0.22
CA ASP A 244 -16.00 0.83 -0.50
C ASP A 244 -15.96 0.55 -2.01
N GLU A 245 -16.59 -0.53 -2.46
CA GLU A 245 -16.62 -0.92 -3.88
C GLU A 245 -17.32 0.12 -4.79
N SER A 246 -18.21 0.95 -4.23
CA SER A 246 -18.89 2.02 -4.96
C SER A 246 -18.03 3.28 -5.08
N SER A 247 -17.18 3.53 -4.07
CA SER A 247 -16.26 4.67 -4.00
C SER A 247 -14.85 4.17 -3.66
N PRO A 248 -14.13 3.59 -4.64
CA PRO A 248 -12.87 2.89 -4.38
C PRO A 248 -11.67 3.82 -4.14
N ILE A 249 -11.75 5.10 -4.47
CA ILE A 249 -10.65 6.06 -4.27
C ILE A 249 -11.03 7.05 -3.19
N CYS A 250 -10.16 7.24 -2.20
CA CYS A 250 -10.39 8.21 -1.14
C CYS A 250 -9.09 8.86 -0.67
N ASP A 251 -9.13 10.19 -0.50
CA ASP A 251 -8.08 10.94 0.17
C ASP A 251 -8.52 11.32 1.58
N ALA A 252 -7.63 11.11 2.55
CA ALA A 252 -7.84 11.39 3.95
C ALA A 252 -6.61 12.08 4.58
N ARG A 253 -6.78 12.53 5.83
CA ARG A 253 -5.72 13.10 6.65
C ARG A 253 -5.73 12.40 7.99
N LEU A 254 -4.56 11.95 8.43
CA LEU A 254 -4.42 11.45 9.80
C LEU A 254 -4.42 12.60 10.80
N PRO A 255 -4.68 12.31 12.09
CA PRO A 255 -4.56 13.29 13.17
C PRO A 255 -3.16 13.92 13.30
N ASP A 256 -2.12 13.24 12.83
CA ASP A 256 -0.73 13.73 12.79
C ASP A 256 -0.49 14.77 11.67
N GLY A 257 -1.47 14.99 10.77
CA GLY A 257 -1.36 15.87 9.61
C GLY A 257 -0.86 15.19 8.33
N SER A 258 -0.46 13.92 8.40
CA SER A 258 -0.05 13.11 7.26
C SER A 258 -1.19 12.95 6.27
N ARG A 259 -0.85 12.88 4.98
CA ARG A 259 -1.83 12.72 3.89
C ARG A 259 -1.92 11.26 3.52
N VAL A 260 -3.14 10.78 3.34
CA VAL A 260 -3.41 9.39 2.99
C VAL A 260 -4.17 9.33 1.69
N ASN A 261 -3.73 8.45 0.82
CA ASN A 261 -4.47 8.02 -0.35
C ASN A 261 -4.79 6.53 -0.22
N VAL A 262 -6.06 6.19 -0.38
CA VAL A 262 -6.57 4.82 -0.36
C VAL A 262 -7.15 4.49 -1.72
N ILE A 263 -6.79 3.32 -2.24
CA ILE A 263 -7.39 2.72 -3.43
C ILE A 263 -7.87 1.31 -3.07
N ALA A 264 -9.18 1.09 -3.12
CA ALA A 264 -9.82 -0.18 -2.85
C ALA A 264 -10.13 -0.97 -4.13
N PRO A 265 -10.37 -2.28 -4.03
CA PRO A 265 -11.01 -3.06 -5.09
C PRO A 265 -12.34 -2.44 -5.52
N PRO A 266 -12.72 -2.50 -6.80
CA PRO A 266 -12.11 -3.26 -7.90
C PRO A 266 -10.91 -2.58 -8.61
N LEU A 267 -10.54 -1.36 -8.24
CA LEU A 267 -9.44 -0.64 -8.93
C LEU A 267 -8.06 -1.22 -8.58
N ALA A 268 -7.91 -1.75 -7.37
CA ALA A 268 -6.70 -2.39 -6.92
C ALA A 268 -6.83 -3.92 -7.06
N ILE A 269 -6.32 -4.46 -8.18
CA ILE A 269 -6.48 -5.87 -8.57
C ILE A 269 -5.86 -6.83 -7.54
N ASP A 270 -4.69 -6.48 -7.01
CA ASP A 270 -3.93 -7.31 -6.06
C ASP A 270 -4.42 -7.17 -4.60
N GLY A 271 -5.43 -6.33 -4.35
CA GLY A 271 -5.92 -5.96 -3.03
C GLY A 271 -5.78 -4.46 -2.75
N PRO A 272 -6.35 -3.95 -1.63
CA PRO A 272 -6.32 -2.52 -1.33
C PRO A 272 -4.89 -1.97 -1.30
N THR A 273 -4.72 -0.76 -1.81
CA THR A 273 -3.46 -0.01 -1.81
C THR A 273 -3.61 1.22 -0.95
N LEU A 274 -2.60 1.51 -0.14
CA LEU A 274 -2.59 2.63 0.80
C LEU A 274 -1.24 3.35 0.69
N THR A 275 -1.27 4.67 0.51
CA THR A 275 -0.06 5.51 0.53
C THR A 275 -0.21 6.58 1.59
N ILE A 276 0.75 6.67 2.52
CA ILE A 276 0.78 7.66 3.60
C ILE A 276 2.02 8.51 3.45
N ARG A 277 1.80 9.76 3.04
CA ARG A 277 2.85 10.77 2.95
C ARG A 277 2.94 11.50 4.29
N LYS A 278 4.00 11.21 5.03
CA LYS A 278 4.21 11.76 6.36
C LYS A 278 4.61 13.22 6.29
N PHE A 279 4.07 14.02 7.20
CA PHE A 279 4.51 15.39 7.35
C PHE A 279 5.77 15.42 8.23
N LYS A 280 6.87 15.98 7.72
CA LYS A 280 8.07 16.18 8.55
C LYS A 280 7.73 17.13 9.69
N LYS A 281 8.02 16.71 10.94
CA LYS A 281 7.84 17.56 12.13
C LYS A 281 8.74 18.80 12.08
N ASP A 282 9.93 18.67 11.50
CA ASP A 282 10.82 19.80 11.24
C ASP A 282 10.23 20.73 10.19
N LYS A 283 9.79 21.89 10.66
CA LYS A 283 9.35 22.98 9.80
C LYS A 283 10.57 23.53 9.06
N LEU A 284 10.49 23.61 7.74
CA LEU A 284 11.48 24.31 6.93
C LEU A 284 11.55 25.77 7.38
N THR A 285 12.75 26.22 7.79
CA THR A 285 13.02 27.63 8.08
C THR A 285 13.42 28.35 6.80
N MET A 286 13.33 29.69 6.78
CA MET A 286 13.82 30.49 5.64
C MET A 286 15.31 30.22 5.36
N LYS A 287 16.11 30.03 6.42
CA LYS A 287 17.51 29.64 6.30
C LYS A 287 17.67 28.32 5.56
N ASN A 288 16.84 27.32 5.86
CA ASN A 288 16.87 26.03 5.19
C ASN A 288 16.52 26.17 3.69
N LEU A 289 15.58 27.05 3.34
CA LEU A 289 15.20 27.26 1.93
C LEU A 289 16.35 27.90 1.13
N VAL A 290 17.08 28.83 1.73
CA VAL A 290 18.29 29.41 1.12
C VAL A 290 19.38 28.35 0.99
N GLU A 291 19.60 27.54 2.04
CA GLU A 291 20.58 26.45 2.03
C GLU A 291 20.25 25.38 0.98
N TYR A 292 18.98 25.04 0.80
CA TYR A 292 18.50 24.14 -0.25
C TYR A 292 18.39 24.81 -1.62
N SER A 293 18.86 26.05 -1.78
CA SER A 293 18.82 26.83 -3.02
C SER A 293 17.41 26.92 -3.64
N SER A 294 16.38 26.82 -2.81
CA SER A 294 14.98 26.96 -3.22
C SER A 294 14.57 28.43 -3.32
N ILE A 295 15.28 29.32 -2.63
CA ILE A 295 15.12 30.78 -2.69
C ILE A 295 16.49 31.46 -2.62
N SER A 296 16.67 32.60 -3.30
CA SER A 296 17.90 33.38 -3.17
C SER A 296 17.97 34.07 -1.80
N PRO A 297 19.17 34.39 -1.29
CA PRO A 297 19.32 35.12 -0.04
C PRO A 297 18.60 36.48 -0.02
N GLU A 298 18.46 37.17 -1.16
CA GLU A 298 17.73 38.44 -1.20
C GLU A 298 16.21 38.27 -1.15
N GLY A 299 15.70 37.08 -1.48
CA GLY A 299 14.27 36.77 -1.45
C GLY A 299 13.77 36.22 -0.11
N ALA A 300 14.67 35.90 0.82
CA ALA A 300 14.38 35.26 2.10
C ALA A 300 14.18 36.27 3.25
#